data_AF-A0A534YMK0-F1
#
_entry.id   AF-A0A534YMK0-F1
#
_cell.length_a   1.000
_cell.length_b   1.000
_cell.length_c   1.000
_cell.angle_alpha   90.00
_cell.angle_beta   90.00
_cell.angle_gamma   90.00
#
_symmetry.space_group_name_H-M   'P 1'
#
loop_
_entity.id
_entity.type
_entity.pdbx_description
1 polymer ?
#
loop_
_entity_poly.entity_id
_entity_poly.type
_entity_poly.pdbx_seq_one_letter_code
_entity_poly.pdbx_strand_id
1 'polypeptide(L)'
;MRPLCLLVVCALFVCACAQSAAGRLEQSRDLALAGHHRTALLEARALLLSLGDERGEPQDSVRRGALKLAGDLCALHLDDARCAAQEYRELVKRYPMAPESFEARERLGDLDMRLGDVRGALEAWR
;
A
#
# COMPACT_ATOMS: atom_id res chain seq x y z
N MET A 1 17.48 -11.28 -42.98
CA MET A 1 17.55 -10.16 -42.01
C MET A 1 16.14 -9.53 -41.95
N ARG A 2 15.30 -9.54 -40.92
CA ARG A 2 15.42 -9.71 -39.46
C ARG A 2 13.99 -9.94 -38.87
N PRO A 3 13.44 -11.17 -38.79
CA PRO A 3 12.26 -11.43 -37.96
C PRO A 3 12.62 -11.40 -36.46
N LEU A 4 13.91 -11.57 -36.14
CA LEU A 4 14.45 -11.53 -34.79
C LEU A 4 14.29 -10.16 -34.09
N CYS A 5 14.27 -9.05 -34.85
CA CYS A 5 14.10 -7.72 -34.27
C CYS A 5 12.67 -7.46 -33.75
N LEU A 6 11.65 -8.12 -34.32
CA LEU A 6 10.27 -7.92 -33.88
C LEU A 6 9.96 -8.66 -32.57
N LEU A 7 10.55 -9.84 -32.36
CA LEU A 7 10.38 -10.62 -31.13
C LEU A 7 11.06 -9.97 -29.91
N VAL A 8 12.20 -9.30 -30.11
CA VAL A 8 12.93 -8.63 -29.04
C VAL A 8 12.19 -7.38 -28.53
N VAL A 9 11.49 -6.66 -29.40
CA VAL A 9 10.73 -5.46 -29.00
C VAL A 9 9.50 -5.81 -28.16
N CYS A 10 8.79 -6.91 -28.45
CA CYS A 10 7.66 -7.35 -27.62
C CYS A 10 8.10 -7.81 -26.22
N ALA A 11 9.27 -8.46 -26.09
CA ALA A 11 9.77 -8.91 -24.78
C ALA A 11 10.16 -7.73 -23.86
N LEU A 12 10.62 -6.61 -24.42
CA LEU A 12 11.01 -5.42 -23.65
C LEU A 12 9.80 -4.66 -23.07
N PHE A 13 8.63 -4.71 -23.72
CA PHE A 13 7.42 -4.06 -23.21
C PHE A 13 6.80 -4.78 -22.01
N VAL A 14 6.93 -6.11 -21.92
CA VAL A 14 6.35 -6.90 -20.82
C VAL A 14 7.12 -6.67 -19.50
N CYS A 15 8.44 -6.52 -19.56
CA CYS A 15 9.24 -6.21 -18.37
C CYS A 15 8.99 -4.82 -17.79
N ALA A 16 8.64 -3.83 -18.62
CA ALA A 16 8.39 -2.47 -18.16
C ALA A 16 7.14 -2.36 -17.26
N CYS A 17 6.11 -3.19 -17.51
CA CYS A 17 4.91 -3.22 -16.67
C CYS A 17 5.18 -3.81 -15.28
N ALA A 18 5.99 -4.86 -15.19
CA ALA A 18 6.40 -5.46 -13.91
C ALA A 18 7.28 -4.51 -13.07
N GLN A 19 8.06 -3.64 -13.72
CA GLN A 19 8.85 -2.61 -13.04
C GLN A 19 8.04 -1.36 -12.64
N SER A 20 6.82 -1.19 -13.13
CA SER A 20 6.01 -0.02 -12.79
C SER A 20 5.57 -0.05 -11.32
N ALA A 21 5.39 1.13 -10.72
CA ALA A 21 4.91 1.23 -9.34
C ALA A 21 3.56 0.52 -9.13
N ALA A 22 2.67 0.61 -10.12
CA ALA A 22 1.39 -0.11 -10.12
C ALA A 22 1.58 -1.63 -10.19
N GLY A 23 2.46 -2.11 -11.08
CA GLY A 23 2.77 -3.54 -11.18
C GLY A 23 3.36 -4.12 -9.89
N ARG A 24 4.22 -3.36 -9.21
CA ARG A 24 4.75 -3.73 -7.89
C ARG A 24 3.69 -3.77 -6.79
N LEU A 25 2.70 -2.88 -6.84
CA LEU A 25 1.56 -2.93 -5.92
C LEU A 25 0.73 -4.19 -6.16
N GLU A 26 0.42 -4.53 -7.41
CA GLU A 26 -0.30 -5.77 -7.73
C GLU A 26 0.48 -7.01 -7.28
N GLN A 27 1.79 -7.05 -7.51
CA GLN A 27 2.63 -8.15 -7.01
C GLN A 27 2.54 -8.31 -5.48
N SER A 28 2.53 -7.21 -4.73
CA SER A 28 2.35 -7.24 -3.27
C SER A 28 0.97 -7.78 -2.87
N ARG A 29 -0.09 -7.44 -3.62
CA ARG A 29 -1.44 -7.98 -3.44
C ARG A 29 -1.49 -9.49 -3.73
N ASP A 30 -0.83 -9.93 -4.80
CA ASP A 30 -0.75 -11.36 -5.15
C ASP A 30 -0.06 -12.16 -4.04
N LEU A 31 1.01 -11.62 -3.45
CA LEU A 31 1.66 -12.22 -2.28
C LEU A 31 0.72 -12.28 -1.07
N ALA A 32 -0.07 -11.25 -0.83
CA ALA A 32 -1.05 -11.23 0.27
C ALA A 32 -2.13 -12.29 0.07
N LEU A 33 -2.66 -12.42 -1.15
CA LEU A 33 -3.65 -13.43 -1.53
C LEU A 33 -3.10 -14.85 -1.44
N ALA A 34 -1.80 -15.04 -1.71
CA ALA A 34 -1.09 -16.30 -1.54
C ALA A 34 -0.78 -16.65 -0.06
N GLY A 35 -1.15 -15.78 0.89
CA GLY A 35 -0.89 -15.98 2.33
C GLY A 35 0.51 -15.57 2.78
N HIS A 36 1.34 -15.02 1.89
CA HIS A 36 2.69 -14.55 2.21
C HIS A 36 2.67 -13.14 2.84
N HIS A 37 1.88 -12.96 3.91
CA HIS A 37 1.55 -11.64 4.47
C HIS A 37 2.75 -10.80 4.89
N ARG A 38 3.78 -11.42 5.50
CA ARG A 38 5.02 -10.72 5.88
C ARG A 38 5.79 -10.23 4.65
N THR A 39 5.89 -11.07 3.62
CA THR A 39 6.56 -10.72 2.37
C THR A 39 5.78 -9.62 1.65
N ALA A 40 4.46 -9.73 1.57
CA ALA A 40 3.59 -8.71 1.00
C ALA A 40 3.79 -7.35 1.69
N LEU A 41 3.85 -7.32 3.03
CA LEU A 41 4.10 -6.11 3.80
C LEU A 41 5.47 -5.49 3.49
N LEU A 42 6.52 -6.31 3.39
CA LEU A 42 7.86 -5.85 3.04
C LEU A 42 7.88 -5.23 1.64
N GLU A 43 7.24 -5.88 0.66
CA GLU A 43 7.15 -5.37 -0.72
C GLU A 43 6.34 -4.06 -0.80
N ALA A 44 5.22 -3.97 -0.08
CA ALA A 44 4.43 -2.74 -0.01
C ALA A 44 5.25 -1.57 0.56
N ARG A 45 6.01 -1.80 1.64
CA ARG A 45 6.89 -0.79 2.23
C ARG A 45 8.07 -0.43 1.34
N ALA A 46 8.68 -1.41 0.68
CA ALA A 46 9.74 -1.17 -0.30
C ALA A 46 9.23 -0.34 -1.50
N LEU A 47 7.98 -0.53 -1.90
CA LEU A 47 7.32 0.30 -2.90
C LEU A 47 7.14 1.74 -2.39
N LEU A 48 6.59 1.92 -1.19
CA LEU A 48 6.42 3.24 -0.56
C LEU A 48 7.75 4.01 -0.46
N LEU A 49 8.83 3.32 -0.06
CA LEU A 49 10.18 3.88 -0.03
C LEU A 49 10.66 4.33 -1.41
N SER A 50 10.42 3.52 -2.45
CA SER A 50 10.84 3.86 -3.82
C SER A 50 10.06 5.02 -4.45
N LEU A 51 8.84 5.29 -3.97
CA LEU A 51 8.05 6.45 -4.41
C LEU A 51 8.52 7.76 -3.76
N GLY A 52 9.37 7.70 -2.73
CA GLY A 52 9.86 8.87 -2.01
C GLY A 52 8.73 9.77 -1.54
N ASP A 53 8.92 11.09 -1.61
CA ASP A 53 7.88 12.08 -1.28
C ASP A 53 7.19 12.71 -2.49
N GLU A 54 7.50 12.21 -3.69
CA GLU A 54 6.91 12.71 -4.93
C GLU A 54 5.37 12.64 -4.87
N ARG A 55 4.75 13.72 -5.37
CA ARG A 55 3.31 13.92 -5.43
C ARG A 55 2.88 14.02 -6.88
N GLY A 56 1.64 13.62 -7.14
CA GLY A 56 1.08 13.58 -8.48
C GLY A 56 0.46 12.22 -8.76
N GLU A 57 -0.59 12.25 -9.58
CA GLU A 57 -1.11 11.03 -10.18
C GLU A 57 -0.18 10.59 -11.32
N PRO A 58 0.09 9.28 -11.49
CA PRO A 58 -0.55 8.12 -10.84
C PRO A 58 0.11 7.64 -9.53
N GLN A 59 1.21 8.26 -9.09
CA GLN A 59 1.98 7.80 -7.92
C GLN A 59 1.17 7.87 -6.62
N ASP A 60 0.33 8.90 -6.48
CA ASP A 60 -0.53 9.05 -5.31
C ASP A 60 -1.55 7.90 -5.20
N SER A 61 -2.13 7.43 -6.30
CA SER A 61 -2.99 6.23 -6.31
C SER A 61 -2.25 4.98 -5.83
N VAL A 62 -1.02 4.75 -6.34
CA VAL A 62 -0.20 3.63 -5.90
C VAL A 62 0.16 3.75 -4.41
N ARG A 63 0.50 4.94 -3.94
CA ARG A 63 0.86 5.18 -2.54
C ARG A 63 -0.31 4.89 -1.61
N ARG A 64 -1.52 5.37 -1.94
CA ARG A 64 -2.74 5.10 -1.18
C ARG A 64 -3.01 3.61 -1.08
N GLY A 65 -2.95 2.90 -2.21
CA GLY A 65 -3.14 1.46 -2.26
C GLY A 65 -2.10 0.68 -1.45
N ALA A 66 -0.83 1.09 -1.49
CA ALA A 66 0.25 0.44 -0.74
C ALA A 66 0.12 0.68 0.78
N LEU A 67 -0.22 1.90 1.22
CA LEU A 67 -0.48 2.20 2.63
C LEU A 67 -1.69 1.42 3.17
N LYS A 68 -2.78 1.37 2.40
CA LYS A 68 -3.97 0.59 2.76
C LYS A 68 -3.63 -0.89 2.93
N LEU A 69 -2.94 -1.47 1.94
CA LEU A 69 -2.50 -2.86 1.98
C LEU A 69 -1.60 -3.14 3.19
N ALA A 70 -0.63 -2.28 3.47
CA ALA A 70 0.27 -2.44 4.61
C ALA A 70 -0.48 -2.40 5.95
N GLY A 71 -1.41 -1.46 6.11
CA GLY A 71 -2.27 -1.37 7.29
C GLY A 71 -3.14 -2.61 7.48
N ASP A 72 -3.80 -3.07 6.41
CA ASP A 72 -4.67 -4.25 6.42
C ASP A 72 -3.89 -5.52 6.76
N LEU A 73 -2.69 -5.70 6.18
CA LEU A 73 -1.82 -6.83 6.50
C LEU A 73 -1.45 -6.85 7.98
N CYS A 74 -1.10 -5.69 8.54
CA CYS A 74 -0.77 -5.59 9.95
C CYS A 74 -1.97 -5.85 10.87
N ALA A 75 -3.14 -5.28 10.54
CA ALA A 75 -4.33 -5.40 11.36
C ALA A 75 -4.96 -6.80 11.31
N LEU A 76 -5.07 -7.38 10.11
CA LEU A 76 -5.90 -8.55 9.86
C LEU A 76 -5.13 -9.87 9.86
N HIS A 77 -3.84 -9.82 9.52
CA HIS A 77 -3.05 -11.04 9.29
C HIS A 77 -1.87 -11.20 10.25
N LEU A 78 -1.33 -10.10 10.77
CA LEU A 78 -0.15 -10.13 11.65
C LEU A 78 -0.45 -9.80 13.12
N ASP A 79 -1.69 -9.37 13.42
CA ASP A 79 -2.14 -8.89 14.74
C ASP A 79 -1.18 -7.85 15.37
N ASP A 80 -0.62 -6.99 14.53
CA ASP A 80 0.27 -5.91 14.95
C ASP A 80 -0.49 -4.58 14.90
N ALA A 81 -1.15 -4.26 16.01
CA ALA A 81 -1.96 -3.05 16.14
C ALA A 81 -1.15 -1.76 15.95
N ARG A 82 0.12 -1.74 16.40
CA ARG A 82 0.98 -0.55 16.29
C ARG A 82 1.40 -0.32 14.85
N CYS A 83 1.80 -1.39 14.15
CA CYS A 83 2.07 -1.34 12.73
C CYS A 83 0.85 -0.82 11.97
N ALA A 84 -0.32 -1.42 12.18
CA ALA A 84 -1.54 -1.05 11.47
C ALA A 84 -1.90 0.42 11.69
N ALA A 85 -1.87 0.88 12.94
CA ALA A 85 -2.15 2.28 13.27
C ALA A 85 -1.16 3.24 12.60
N GLN A 86 0.12 2.86 12.47
CA GLN A 86 1.12 3.68 11.78
C GLN A 86 0.77 3.86 10.30
N GLU A 87 0.49 2.78 9.58
CA GLU A 87 0.23 2.81 8.13
C GLU A 87 -1.09 3.53 7.82
N TYR A 88 -2.16 3.25 8.56
CA TYR A 88 -3.44 3.94 8.39
C TYR A 88 -3.35 5.42 8.74
N ARG A 89 -2.61 5.79 9.79
CA ARG A 89 -2.43 7.20 10.17
C ARG A 89 -1.74 7.98 9.06
N GLU A 90 -0.73 7.41 8.42
CA GLU A 90 -0.08 8.05 7.27
C GLU A 90 -1.04 8.19 6.08
N LEU A 91 -1.83 7.14 5.77
CA LEU A 91 -2.86 7.18 4.73
C LEU A 91 -3.87 8.30 4.98
N VAL A 92 -4.46 8.33 6.16
CA VAL A 92 -5.51 9.29 6.53
C VAL A 92 -4.96 10.72 6.59
N LYS A 93 -3.74 10.89 7.09
CA LYS A 93 -3.08 12.20 7.16
C LYS A 93 -2.77 12.75 5.78
N ARG A 94 -2.22 11.92 4.89
CA ARG A 94 -1.76 12.35 3.56
C ARG A 94 -2.89 12.44 2.54
N TYR A 95 -3.90 11.58 2.66
CA TYR A 95 -5.00 11.46 1.70
C TYR A 95 -6.37 11.43 2.40
N PRO A 96 -6.75 12.48 3.14
CA PRO A 96 -7.93 12.45 4.00
C PRO A 96 -9.25 12.15 3.27
N MET A 97 -9.37 12.53 2.00
CA MET A 97 -10.62 12.37 1.23
C MET A 97 -10.61 11.20 0.25
N ALA A 98 -9.56 10.37 0.28
CA ALA A 98 -9.47 9.25 -0.64
C ALA A 98 -10.38 8.08 -0.23
N PRO A 99 -10.92 7.32 -1.19
CA PRO A 99 -11.74 6.15 -0.92
C PRO A 99 -11.11 5.17 0.10
N GLU A 100 -9.80 4.93 -0.02
CA GLU A 100 -9.04 4.04 0.85
C GLU A 100 -8.97 4.54 2.31
N SER A 101 -9.10 5.85 2.51
CA SER A 101 -9.00 6.48 3.84
C SER A 101 -10.28 6.36 4.66
N PHE A 102 -11.45 6.13 4.05
CA PHE A 102 -12.70 6.01 4.81
C PHE A 102 -12.70 4.80 5.73
N GLU A 103 -12.38 3.62 5.21
CA GLU A 103 -12.24 2.41 6.04
C GLU A 103 -11.04 2.51 6.98
N ALA A 104 -9.92 3.09 6.51
CA ALA A 104 -8.72 3.25 7.33
C ALA A 104 -8.97 4.12 8.58
N ARG A 105 -9.83 5.15 8.50
CA ARG A 105 -10.21 6.00 9.64
C ARG A 105 -10.93 5.23 10.73
N GLU A 106 -11.93 4.43 10.35
CA GLU A 106 -12.69 3.62 11.29
C GLU A 106 -11.75 2.65 12.03
N ARG A 107 -10.97 1.88 11.27
CA ARG A 107 -9.98 0.94 11.82
C ARG A 107 -8.92 1.64 12.67
N LEU A 108 -8.43 2.81 12.24
CA LEU A 108 -7.44 3.58 13.00
C LEU A 108 -8.01 3.99 14.36
N GLY A 109 -9.27 4.42 14.42
CA GLY A 109 -9.87 4.80 15.70
C GLY A 109 -10.02 3.61 16.66
N ASP A 110 -10.43 2.45 16.16
CA ASP A 110 -10.48 1.22 16.97
C ASP A 110 -9.09 0.80 17.47
N LEU A 111 -8.08 0.89 16.60
CA LEU A 111 -6.69 0.60 16.94
C LEU A 111 -6.16 1.58 17.98
N ASP A 112 -6.44 2.87 17.83
CA ASP A 112 -5.99 3.90 18.77
C ASP A 112 -6.65 3.71 20.14
N MET A 113 -7.94 3.34 20.20
CA MET A 113 -8.58 2.92 21.45
C MET A 113 -7.89 1.70 22.08
N ARG A 114 -7.61 0.65 21.29
CA ARG A 114 -6.90 -0.55 21.77
C ARG A 114 -5.50 -0.22 22.31
N LEU A 115 -4.84 0.77 21.73
CA LEU A 115 -3.51 1.24 22.12
C LEU A 115 -3.54 2.27 23.26
N GLY A 116 -4.72 2.72 23.69
CA GLY A 116 -4.89 3.71 24.75
C GLY A 116 -4.77 5.17 24.29
N ASP A 117 -4.69 5.42 22.98
CA ASP A 117 -4.71 6.76 22.39
C ASP A 117 -6.14 7.22 22.11
N VAL A 118 -6.88 7.52 23.18
CA VAL A 118 -8.28 7.97 23.09
C VAL A 118 -8.43 9.23 22.25
N ARG A 119 -7.45 10.13 22.30
CA ARG A 119 -7.48 11.35 21.51
C ARG A 119 -7.31 11.05 20.02
N GLY A 120 -6.33 10.22 19.67
CA GLY A 120 -6.12 9.75 18.30
C GLY A 120 -7.38 9.09 17.74
N ALA A 121 -8.07 8.29 18.55
CA ALA A 121 -9.32 7.64 18.14
C ALA A 121 -10.44 8.64 17.79
N LEU A 122 -10.66 9.64 18.65
CA LEU A 122 -11.65 10.69 18.39
C LEU A 122 -11.31 11.54 17.17
N GLU A 123 -10.02 11.77 16.90
CA GLU A 123 -9.56 12.46 15.69
C GLU A 123 -9.77 11.60 14.44
N ALA A 124 -9.57 10.29 14.53
CA ALA A 124 -9.73 9.36 13.41
C ALA A 124 -11.18 9.17 12.97
N TRP A 125 -12.13 9.12 13.91
CA TRP A 125 -13.57 8.94 13.61
C TRP A 125 -14.31 10.22 13.18
N ARG A 126 -13.61 11.36 13.18
CA ARG A 126 -14.19 12.66 12.83
C ARG A 126 -14.23 12.89 11.31
#